data_AF-A0A835AI73-F1
#
_entry.id   AF-A0A835AI73-F1
#
_cell.length_a   1.000
_cell.length_b   1.000
_cell.length_c   1.000
_cell.angle_alpha   90.00
_cell.angle_beta   90.00
_cell.angle_gamma   90.00
#
_symmetry.space_group_name_H-M   'P 1'
#
loop_
_entity.id
_entity.type
_entity.pdbx_description
1 polymer ?
#
loop_
_entity_poly.entity_id
_entity_poly.type
_entity_poly.pdbx_seq_one_letter_code
_entity_poly.pdbx_strand_id
1 'polypeptide(L)'
;MKDVTRMFEVAPCLHEIVECARSHFSCGVDDEISLKGRVDCGKGRVTYALVDLKTDVEWDQFKRLVEQTSVPYLDVVVTSRKTAGREGGRELVPQLWVHI
;
A
#
# COMPACT_ATOMS: atom_id res chain seq x y z
N MET A 1 -17.68 -0.20 -0.53
CA MET A 1 -16.21 -0.26 -0.37
C MET A 1 -15.94 -0.69 1.06
N LYS A 2 -15.13 -1.73 1.27
CA LYS A 2 -14.60 -2.09 2.59
C LYS A 2 -13.12 -1.78 2.56
N ASP A 3 -12.73 -0.67 3.18
CA ASP A 3 -11.33 -0.43 3.51
C ASP A 3 -10.86 -1.59 4.40
N VAL A 4 -9.74 -2.20 4.03
CA VAL A 4 -9.20 -3.32 4.79
C VAL A 4 -8.05 -2.78 5.60
N THR A 5 -8.15 -2.92 6.90
CA THR A 5 -7.11 -2.50 7.83
C THR A 5 -6.44 -3.75 8.36
N ARG A 6 -5.13 -3.87 8.16
CA ARG A 6 -4.33 -4.96 8.73
C ARG A 6 -3.32 -4.37 9.70
N MET A 7 -3.39 -4.81 10.94
CA MET A 7 -2.45 -4.42 11.98
C MET A 7 -1.30 -5.41 12.01
N PHE A 8 -0.08 -4.90 12.12
CA PHE A 8 1.12 -5.71 12.30
C PHE A 8 1.73 -5.39 13.66
N GLU A 9 2.10 -6.42 14.42
CA GLU A 9 2.74 -6.23 15.73
C GLU A 9 4.18 -5.68 15.62
N VAL A 10 4.79 -5.85 14.45
CA VAL A 10 6.13 -5.38 14.11
C VAL A 10 6.07 -4.77 12.71
N ALA A 11 6.91 -3.77 12.43
CA ALA A 11 7.00 -3.17 11.10
C ALA A 11 7.31 -4.24 10.03
N PRO A 12 6.37 -4.53 9.10
CA PRO A 12 6.57 -5.55 8.09
C PRO A 12 7.61 -5.11 7.06
N CYS A 13 8.25 -6.08 6.42
CA CYS A 13 9.01 -5.84 5.21
C CYS A 13 8.08 -5.71 3.98
N LEU A 14 8.60 -5.16 2.88
CA LEU A 14 7.80 -4.93 1.67
C LEU A 14 7.20 -6.24 1.13
N HIS A 15 7.95 -7.33 1.19
CA HIS A 15 7.50 -8.66 0.77
C HIS A 15 6.29 -9.16 1.57
N GLU A 16 6.27 -8.97 2.90
CA GLU A 16 5.14 -9.38 3.74
C GLU A 16 3.85 -8.63 3.38
N ILE A 17 3.96 -7.35 3.01
CA ILE A 17 2.80 -6.55 2.56
C ILE A 17 2.29 -7.05 1.21
N VAL A 18 3.20 -7.36 0.27
CA VAL A 18 2.85 -7.92 -1.04
C VAL A 18 2.12 -9.26 -0.88
N GLU A 19 2.67 -10.18 -0.09
CA GLU A 19 2.08 -11.50 0.15
C GLU A 19 0.72 -11.39 0.86
N CYS A 20 0.63 -10.49 1.84
CA CYS A 20 -0.63 -10.13 2.48
C CYS A 20 -1.67 -9.65 1.46
N ALA A 21 -1.29 -8.73 0.58
CA ALA A 21 -2.17 -8.21 -0.46
C ALA A 21 -2.58 -9.30 -1.46
N ARG A 22 -1.65 -10.17 -1.88
CA ARG A 22 -1.94 -11.31 -2.77
C ARG A 22 -2.99 -12.22 -2.19
N SER A 23 -2.80 -12.63 -0.94
CA SER A 23 -3.75 -13.47 -0.21
C SER A 23 -5.12 -12.77 -0.09
N HIS A 24 -5.13 -11.48 0.24
CA HIS A 24 -6.37 -10.73 0.44
C HIS A 24 -7.16 -10.52 -0.86
N PHE A 25 -6.49 -10.19 -1.97
CA PHE A 25 -7.12 -9.98 -3.27
C PHE A 25 -7.35 -11.27 -4.07
N SER A 26 -6.93 -12.42 -3.53
CA SER A 26 -6.92 -13.69 -4.26
C SER A 26 -6.23 -13.53 -5.63
N CYS A 27 -5.13 -12.80 -5.65
CA CYS A 27 -4.33 -12.57 -6.85
C CYS A 27 -3.48 -13.79 -7.16
N GLY A 28 -3.42 -14.17 -8.44
CA GLY A 28 -2.49 -15.15 -8.97
C GLY A 28 -1.05 -14.64 -8.98
N VAL A 29 -0.11 -15.54 -9.27
CA VAL A 29 1.33 -15.21 -9.36
C VAL A 29 1.60 -14.20 -10.48
N ASP A 30 0.83 -14.27 -11.56
CA ASP A 30 0.92 -13.41 -12.74
C ASP A 30 0.21 -12.05 -12.59
N ASP A 31 -0.59 -11.86 -11.53
CA ASP A 31 -1.28 -10.61 -11.30
C ASP A 31 -0.31 -9.53 -10.80
N GLU A 32 -0.38 -8.35 -11.41
CA GLU A 32 0.48 -7.22 -11.07
C GLU A 32 -0.05 -6.55 -9.80
N ILE A 33 0.82 -6.38 -8.80
CA ILE A 33 0.52 -5.64 -7.57
C ILE A 33 1.41 -4.42 -7.51
N SER A 34 0.79 -3.25 -7.35
CA SER A 34 1.48 -1.99 -7.11
C SER A 34 1.16 -1.50 -5.70
N LEU A 35 2.18 -1.04 -4.99
CA LEU A 35 2.05 -0.43 -3.66
C LEU A 35 2.46 1.04 -3.72
N LYS A 36 1.70 1.88 -3.01
CA LYS A 36 1.99 3.29 -2.83
C LYS A 36 1.85 3.69 -1.37
N GLY A 37 2.90 4.22 -0.78
CA GLY A 37 2.86 4.79 0.57
C GLY A 37 2.18 6.15 0.55
N ARG A 38 1.30 6.41 1.50
CA ARG A 38 0.60 7.69 1.66
C ARG A 38 1.21 8.44 2.84
N VAL A 39 1.77 9.62 2.55
CA VAL A 39 2.41 10.49 3.56
C VAL A 39 1.57 11.76 3.72
N ASP A 40 1.22 12.08 4.96
CA ASP A 40 0.55 13.36 5.27
C ASP A 40 1.57 14.50 5.27
N CYS A 41 1.31 15.54 4.47
CA CYS A 41 2.22 16.68 4.34
C CYS A 41 1.99 17.79 5.39
N GLY A 42 1.14 17.58 6.41
CA GLY A 42 1.10 18.36 7.64
C GLY A 42 0.71 19.84 7.53
N LYS A 43 0.19 20.32 6.39
CA LYS A 43 -0.08 21.77 6.14
C LYS A 43 -1.56 22.15 6.07
N GLY A 44 -2.40 21.57 6.94
CA GLY A 44 -3.78 22.03 7.15
C GLY A 44 -4.73 21.85 5.95
N ARG A 45 -4.31 21.12 4.92
CA ARG A 45 -5.16 20.65 3.81
C ARG A 45 -4.91 19.16 3.62
N VAL A 46 -5.97 18.44 3.24
CA VAL A 46 -6.04 16.98 3.01
C VAL A 46 -5.24 16.59 1.74
N THR A 47 -4.02 17.09 1.61
CA THR A 47 -3.09 16.77 0.52
C THR A 47 -2.08 15.78 1.07
N TYR A 48 -2.21 14.56 0.59
CA TYR A 48 -1.28 13.47 0.85
C TYR A 48 -0.37 13.28 -0.35
N ALA A 49 0.91 13.01 -0.10
CA ALA A 49 1.83 12.55 -1.13
C ALA A 49 1.72 11.03 -1.26
N LEU A 50 1.68 10.53 -2.51
CA LEU A 50 1.82 9.12 -2.81
C LEU A 50 3.26 8.84 -3.24
N VAL A 51 3.91 7.91 -2.54
CA VAL A 51 5.27 7.46 -2.83
C VAL A 51 5.17 6.06 -3.40
N ASP A 52 5.75 5.82 -4.58
CA ASP A 52 5.80 4.46 -5.14
C ASP A 52 6.72 3.57 -4.29
N LEU A 53 6.24 2.37 -3.96
CA LEU A 53 6.95 1.39 -3.13
C LEU A 53 7.25 0.14 -3.97
N LYS A 54 8.36 0.17 -4.72
CA LYS A 54 8.73 -0.92 -5.63
C LYS A 54 9.91 -1.75 -5.10
N THR A 55 10.71 -1.16 -4.23
CA THR A 55 11.95 -1.73 -3.70
C THR A 55 12.01 -1.59 -2.19
N ASP A 56 12.79 -2.46 -1.53
CA ASP A 56 13.05 -2.36 -0.09
C ASP A 56 13.70 -1.03 0.31
N VAL A 57 14.45 -0.39 -0.60
CA VAL A 57 15.02 0.94 -0.37
C VAL A 57 13.94 2.01 -0.30
N GLU A 58 12.98 2.00 -1.22
CA GLU A 58 11.82 2.92 -1.20
C GLU A 58 10.95 2.66 0.03
N TRP A 59 10.80 1.38 0.43
CA TRP A 59 10.10 1.02 1.67
C TRP A 59 10.79 1.58 2.92
N ASP A 60 12.11 1.46 3.02
CA ASP A 60 12.86 2.01 4.17
C ASP A 60 12.78 3.53 4.21
N GLN A 61 12.91 4.19 3.06
CA GLN A 61 12.75 5.64 2.95
C GLN A 61 11.34 6.08 3.37
N PHE A 62 10.30 5.36 2.94
CA PHE A 62 8.93 5.65 3.34
C PHE A 62 8.72 5.53 4.85
N LYS A 63 9.22 4.47 5.50
CA LYS A 63 9.17 4.34 6.96
C LYS A 63 9.82 5.53 7.67
N ARG A 64 11.03 5.92 7.24
CA ARG A 64 11.74 7.08 7.80
C ARG A 64 11.02 8.40 7.57
N LEU A 65 10.31 8.55 6.45
CA LEU A 65 9.49 9.73 6.18
C LEU A 65 8.31 9.79 7.14
N VAL A 66 7.62 8.67 7.37
CA VAL A 66 6.50 8.61 8.31
C VAL A 66 6.96 8.86 9.74
N GLU A 67 8.12 8.34 10.17
CA GLU A 67 8.73 8.64 11.48
C GLU A 67 8.98 10.15 11.70
N GLN A 68 9.17 10.92 10.63
CA GLN A 68 9.33 12.38 10.70
C GLN A 68 8.00 13.13 10.73
N THR A 69 6.88 12.44 10.54
CA THR A 69 5.53 13.01 10.63
C THR A 69 4.92 12.77 12.01
N SER A 70 3.84 13.49 12.33
CA SER A 70 3.07 13.28 13.56
C SER A 70 2.15 12.04 13.51
N VAL A 71 2.19 11.25 12.44
CA VAL A 71 1.28 10.13 12.21
C VAL A 71 1.93 8.82 12.70
N PRO A 72 1.30 8.08 13.63
CA PRO A 72 1.90 6.89 14.22
C PRO A 72 1.69 5.61 13.39
N TYR A 73 1.43 5.70 12.08
CA TYR A 73 1.09 4.53 11.26
C TYR A 73 1.50 4.69 9.79
N LEU A 74 1.73 3.56 9.11
CA LEU A 74 2.10 3.49 7.70
C LEU A 74 0.87 3.31 6.80
N ASP A 75 0.37 4.38 6.19
CA ASP A 75 -0.75 4.24 5.25
C ASP A 75 -0.23 3.75 3.88
N VAL A 76 -0.71 2.59 3.39
CA VAL A 76 -0.26 1.97 2.13
C VAL A 76 -1.45 1.66 1.23
N VAL A 77 -1.48 2.26 0.05
CA VAL A 77 -2.47 1.96 -0.98
C VAL A 77 -1.95 0.81 -1.82
N VAL A 78 -2.73 -0.27 -1.93
CA VAL A 78 -2.42 -1.40 -2.79
C VAL A 78 -3.38 -1.41 -3.96
N THR A 79 -2.86 -1.68 -5.15
CA THR A 79 -3.68 -1.89 -6.33
C THR A 79 -3.23 -3.16 -7.02
N SER A 80 -4.18 -4.07 -7.28
CA SER A 80 -3.95 -5.24 -8.12
C SER A 80 -4.51 -5.02 -9.51
N ARG A 81 -3.84 -5.56 -10.52
CA ARG A 81 -4.32 -5.61 -11.90
C ARG A 81 -4.31 -7.07 -12.34
N LYS A 82 -5.50 -7.61 -12.59
CA LYS A 82 -5.66 -8.96 -13.12
C LYS A 82 -5.21 -9.01 -14.57
N THR A 83 -4.29 -9.91 -14.91
CA THR A 83 -3.91 -10.18 -16.30
C THR A 83 -4.88 -11.21 -16.90
N ALA A 84 -6.15 -10.85 -17.06
CA ALA A 84 -7.11 -11.68 -17.76
C ALA A 84 -7.37 -11.12 -19.16
N GLY A 85 -7.07 -11.91 -20.19
CA GLY A 85 -7.48 -11.61 -21.56
C GLY A 85 -8.99 -11.66 -21.72
N ARG A 86 -9.68 -10.54 -21.48
CA ARG A 86 -10.92 -10.11 -22.17
C ARG A 86 -11.37 -8.76 -21.63
N GLU A 87 -11.85 -7.95 -22.55
CA GLU A 87 -12.46 -6.63 -22.43
C GLU A 87 -13.02 -6.25 -21.05
N GLY A 88 -12.72 -5.03 -20.62
CA GLY A 88 -13.32 -4.42 -19.43
C GLY A 88 -12.31 -4.00 -18.36
N GLY A 89 -11.16 -3.48 -18.77
CA GLY A 89 -10.21 -2.88 -17.84
C GLY A 89 -10.82 -1.68 -17.14
N ARG A 90 -11.18 -1.85 -15.87
CA ARG A 90 -11.14 -0.88 -14.75
C ARG A 90 -11.87 -1.49 -13.57
N GLU A 91 -11.12 -1.94 -12.57
CA GLU A 91 -11.51 -1.67 -11.19
C GLU A 91 -10.22 -1.42 -10.40
N LEU A 92 -9.99 -0.15 -10.09
CA LEU A 92 -8.93 0.29 -9.21
C LEU A 92 -9.50 0.40 -7.80
N VAL A 93 -8.66 0.00 -6.85
CA VAL A 93 -8.59 0.40 -5.44
C VAL A 93 -9.43 -0.41 -4.42
N PRO A 94 -8.75 -1.38 -3.81
CA PRO A 94 -8.87 -1.66 -2.39
C PRO A 94 -7.68 -1.05 -1.60
N GLN A 95 -7.96 -0.12 -0.68
CA GLN A 95 -6.95 0.48 0.21
C GLN A 95 -6.64 -0.48 1.36
N LEU A 96 -5.37 -0.80 1.61
CA LEU A 96 -4.92 -1.64 2.72
C LEU A 96 -4.19 -0.77 3.75
N TRP A 97 -4.89 -0.34 4.79
CA TRP A 97 -4.29 0.49 5.83
C TRP A 97 -3.44 -0.38 6.74
N VAL A 98 -2.12 -0.13 6.77
CA VAL A 98 -1.16 -0.88 7.57
C VAL A 98 -0.83 -0.08 8.84
N HIS A 99 -1.53 -0.38 9.93
CA HIS A 99 -1.17 0.19 11.23
C HIS A 99 -0.11 -0.69 11.89
N ILE A 100 0.99 -0.08 12.32
CA ILE A 100 2.01 -0.66 13.20
C ILE A 100 1.95 0.14 14.48
#